data_AF-A0A519EG33-F1
#
_entry.id   AF-A0A519EG33-F1
#
_cell.length_a   1.000
_cell.length_b   1.000
_cell.length_c   1.000
_cell.angle_alpha   90.00
_cell.angle_beta   90.00
_cell.angle_gamma   90.00
#
_symmetry.space_group_name_H-M   'P 1'
#
loop_
_entity.id
_entity.type
_entity.pdbx_description
1 polymer ?
#
loop_
_entity_poly.entity_id
_entity_poly.type
_entity_poly.pdbx_seq_one_letter_code
_entity_poly.pdbx_strand_id
1 'polypeptide(L)'
;MLIGPHSFSSKFLSEIDTADASPPTSLQAGPDERGVFGSSSVDPPPASGWGYDPARHGNPEAFATSPDFRHFATQFGDHLWVLCTELAGRPGARQLMMFGERVTTVDPAGTNPAYGATAHLLYRGGAEALARIVQHVRQGQLPRETCATALEELATQLDDCAPGALSALVTTESRLGSGRLHLGGSFRTFTERVVEQVAIEVIDQHYAQELQNAPGSHRHLVAGLQPVLLRKMGFAWRTAPDEFAPDASRFPPSLITDALNRLLVQCHPDAVVRLMAEQYLSRFQEAMRQEDMPGPGTPKGLGERVQRCTATLMAEFGDPPPLEALLQECASTGVYGPRSDTAGIERHFVDRLGEAGLIRGGPVSWSRIRARHAAVRPLDLRLMTAGSAP
;
A
#
# COMPACT_ATOMS: atom_id res chain seq x y z
N MET A 1 -17.42 4.43 -39.97
CA MET A 1 -18.32 3.67 -39.08
C MET A 1 -17.83 3.91 -37.66
N LEU A 2 -18.40 4.89 -36.97
CA LEU A 2 -18.02 5.28 -35.61
C LEU A 2 -18.72 4.32 -34.65
N ILE A 3 -17.99 3.33 -34.15
CA ILE A 3 -18.47 2.46 -33.06
C ILE A 3 -17.88 3.07 -31.80
N GLY A 4 -18.74 3.65 -30.96
CA GLY A 4 -18.35 4.34 -29.74
C GLY A 4 -17.56 3.44 -28.78
N PRO A 5 -16.71 4.02 -27.91
CA PRO A 5 -16.09 3.29 -26.82
C PRO A 5 -17.20 2.69 -25.96
N HIS A 6 -16.94 1.55 -25.33
CA HIS A 6 -17.79 1.03 -24.27
C HIS A 6 -17.83 2.07 -23.14
N SER A 7 -18.76 3.02 -23.24
CA SER A 7 -19.21 3.79 -22.08
C SER A 7 -19.68 2.75 -21.09
N PHE A 8 -19.10 2.76 -19.90
CA PHE A 8 -19.63 2.01 -18.76
C PHE A 8 -21.03 2.58 -18.51
N SER A 9 -22.05 1.98 -19.14
CA SER A 9 -23.40 2.55 -19.14
C SER A 9 -23.94 2.55 -17.71
N SER A 10 -24.91 3.41 -17.37
CA SER A 10 -25.50 3.45 -16.02
C SER A 10 -26.04 2.09 -15.54
N LYS A 11 -26.31 1.16 -16.48
CA LYS A 11 -26.69 -0.23 -16.20
C LYS A 11 -25.59 -1.01 -15.45
N PHE A 12 -24.32 -0.67 -15.66
CA PHE A 12 -23.17 -1.30 -15.03
C PHE A 12 -23.00 -0.89 -13.56
N LEU A 13 -23.17 0.41 -13.27
CA LEU A 13 -23.18 0.89 -11.87
C LEU A 13 -24.33 0.22 -11.09
N SER A 14 -25.49 0.02 -11.71
CA SER A 14 -26.59 -0.74 -11.09
C SER A 14 -26.32 -2.24 -10.92
N GLU A 15 -25.46 -2.85 -11.74
CA GLU A 15 -25.09 -4.28 -11.61
C GLU A 15 -24.09 -4.50 -10.45
N ILE A 16 -23.16 -3.56 -10.20
CA ILE A 16 -22.27 -3.60 -9.02
C ILE A 16 -23.06 -3.39 -7.72
N ASP A 17 -24.05 -2.48 -7.72
CA ASP A 17 -24.89 -2.19 -6.55
C ASP A 17 -25.83 -3.37 -6.18
N THR A 18 -25.98 -4.38 -7.05
CA THR A 18 -26.89 -5.52 -6.86
C THR A 18 -26.17 -6.87 -6.73
N ALA A 19 -24.84 -6.89 -6.77
CA ALA A 19 -24.05 -8.12 -6.64
C ALA A 19 -24.07 -8.66 -5.20
N ASP A 20 -24.99 -9.59 -4.95
CA ASP A 20 -25.11 -10.31 -3.67
C ASP A 20 -23.87 -11.19 -3.44
N ALA A 21 -23.12 -10.89 -2.38
CA ALA A 21 -21.81 -11.46 -2.09
C ALA A 21 -21.90 -12.88 -1.51
N SER A 22 -22.11 -13.89 -2.35
CA SER A 22 -21.95 -15.29 -1.96
C SER A 22 -20.51 -15.78 -2.17
N PRO A 23 -19.78 -16.22 -1.12
CA PRO A 23 -18.40 -16.70 -1.25
C PRO A 23 -18.34 -18.13 -1.81
N PRO A 24 -17.34 -18.48 -2.66
CA PRO A 24 -17.10 -19.86 -3.06
C PRO A 24 -16.35 -20.65 -1.98
N THR A 25 -16.69 -21.94 -1.90
CA THR A 25 -16.26 -22.92 -0.90
C THR A 25 -14.78 -23.32 -1.00
N SER A 26 -14.22 -23.62 0.18
CA SER A 26 -12.85 -23.90 0.59
C SER A 26 -11.98 -24.84 -0.28
N LEU A 27 -10.69 -24.50 -0.39
CA LEU A 27 -9.59 -25.44 -0.66
C LEU A 27 -8.62 -25.45 0.52
N GLN A 28 -8.38 -26.64 1.08
CA GLN A 28 -7.42 -26.89 2.16
C GLN A 28 -5.98 -26.90 1.60
N ALA A 29 -5.08 -26.18 2.25
CA ALA A 29 -3.63 -26.32 2.07
C ALA A 29 -3.00 -26.76 3.41
N GLY A 30 -2.25 -27.85 3.37
CA GLY A 30 -1.52 -28.40 4.53
C GLY A 30 -0.26 -27.61 4.86
N PRO A 31 0.35 -27.83 6.04
CA PRO A 31 1.52 -27.09 6.48
C PRO A 31 2.79 -27.80 6.05
N ASP A 32 3.70 -27.09 5.40
CA ASP A 32 5.12 -27.42 5.60
C ASP A 32 6.06 -26.23 5.31
N GLU A 33 7.01 -26.12 6.24
CA GLU A 33 8.39 -25.65 6.11
C GLU A 33 8.81 -24.18 6.34
N ARG A 34 9.92 -24.13 7.09
CA ARG A 34 10.63 -22.99 7.67
C ARG A 34 11.41 -22.26 6.57
N GLY A 35 11.12 -20.97 6.36
CA GLY A 35 11.81 -20.12 5.38
C GLY A 35 13.00 -19.35 5.96
N VAL A 36 14.20 -19.70 5.49
CA VAL A 36 15.43 -18.90 5.59
C VAL A 36 15.30 -17.65 4.72
N PHE A 37 15.65 -16.47 5.27
CA PHE A 37 15.71 -15.20 4.53
C PHE A 37 16.85 -15.22 3.48
N GLY A 38 16.58 -15.81 2.33
CA GLY A 38 17.41 -15.73 1.14
C GLY A 38 16.72 -14.84 0.09
N SER A 39 17.49 -13.96 -0.56
CA SER A 39 17.08 -13.21 -1.75
C SER A 39 16.37 -14.14 -2.75
N SER A 40 15.04 -14.07 -2.78
CA SER A 40 14.26 -14.67 -3.84
C SER A 40 14.53 -13.84 -5.09
N SER A 41 15.30 -14.40 -6.02
CA SER A 41 15.32 -13.96 -7.42
C SER A 41 13.92 -14.15 -7.96
N VAL A 42 13.12 -13.09 -7.91
CA VAL A 42 11.82 -13.01 -8.57
C VAL A 42 12.10 -13.18 -10.06
N ASP A 43 11.77 -14.33 -10.61
CA ASP A 43 11.71 -14.52 -12.06
C ASP A 43 10.83 -13.40 -12.63
N PRO A 44 11.26 -12.68 -13.69
CA PRO A 44 10.40 -11.68 -14.30
C PRO A 44 9.14 -12.40 -14.81
N PRO A 45 7.94 -11.99 -14.36
CA PRO A 45 6.72 -12.61 -14.83
C PRO A 45 6.59 -12.40 -16.35
N PRO A 46 5.83 -13.28 -17.06
CA PRO A 46 5.65 -13.14 -18.50
C PRO A 46 5.10 -11.75 -18.79
N ALA A 47 5.79 -11.00 -19.67
CA ALA A 47 5.30 -9.73 -20.17
C ALA A 47 3.86 -9.94 -20.64
N SER A 48 2.92 -9.24 -20.02
CA SER A 48 1.52 -9.33 -20.36
C SER A 48 1.37 -8.78 -21.79
N GLY A 49 1.42 -9.67 -22.79
CA GLY A 49 1.62 -9.35 -24.21
C GLY A 49 0.51 -8.55 -24.89
N TRP A 50 -0.41 -7.99 -24.11
CA TRP A 50 -1.54 -7.16 -24.52
C TRP A 50 -1.28 -5.65 -24.35
N GLY A 51 -0.13 -5.24 -23.79
CA GLY A 51 0.27 -3.84 -23.62
C GLY A 51 1.04 -3.22 -24.81
N TYR A 52 1.36 -1.94 -24.68
CA TYR A 52 2.19 -1.20 -25.64
C TYR A 52 3.64 -1.70 -25.66
N ASP A 53 4.08 -2.16 -26.82
CA ASP A 53 5.48 -2.47 -27.15
C ASP A 53 6.03 -1.46 -28.18
N PRO A 54 7.04 -0.64 -27.83
CA PRO A 54 7.67 0.30 -28.78
C PRO A 54 8.26 -0.39 -30.01
N ALA A 55 8.79 -1.61 -29.89
CA ALA A 55 9.39 -2.32 -31.02
C ALA A 55 8.34 -2.76 -32.06
N ARG A 56 7.12 -3.06 -31.61
CA ARG A 56 6.02 -3.49 -32.46
C ARG A 56 5.19 -2.32 -33.01
N HIS A 57 4.91 -1.33 -32.18
CA HIS A 57 3.95 -0.27 -32.50
C HIS A 57 4.61 1.07 -32.85
N GLY A 58 5.91 1.23 -32.59
CA GLY A 58 6.63 2.48 -32.83
C GLY A 58 6.40 3.51 -31.73
N ASN A 59 5.28 4.23 -31.79
CA ASN A 59 4.92 5.29 -30.83
C ASN A 59 3.56 5.03 -30.15
N PRO A 60 3.26 5.70 -29.02
CA PRO A 60 2.03 5.48 -28.26
C PRO A 60 0.76 5.81 -29.04
N GLU A 61 0.78 6.84 -29.89
CA GLU A 61 -0.35 7.27 -30.71
C GLU A 61 -0.67 6.24 -31.81
N ALA A 62 0.36 5.66 -32.41
CA ALA A 62 0.25 4.58 -33.39
C ALA A 62 -0.29 3.30 -32.72
N PHE A 63 0.13 3.00 -31.50
CA PHE A 63 -0.50 1.95 -30.71
C PHE A 63 -1.98 2.24 -30.46
N ALA A 64 -2.31 3.44 -29.96
CA ALA A 64 -3.68 3.85 -29.63
C ALA A 64 -4.66 3.78 -30.81
N THR A 65 -4.17 3.97 -32.03
CA THR A 65 -4.96 3.88 -33.27
C THR A 65 -4.90 2.50 -33.93
N SER A 66 -4.09 1.58 -33.40
CA SER A 66 -3.93 0.21 -33.93
C SER A 66 -5.08 -0.72 -33.50
N PRO A 67 -5.29 -1.84 -34.23
CA PRO A 67 -6.21 -2.89 -33.79
C PRO A 67 -5.89 -3.47 -32.41
N ASP A 68 -4.61 -3.48 -32.01
CA ASP A 68 -4.15 -4.01 -30.72
C ASP A 68 -4.67 -3.18 -29.54
N PHE A 69 -4.94 -1.88 -29.75
CA PHE A 69 -5.48 -1.02 -28.68
C PHE A 69 -6.85 -1.48 -28.20
N ARG A 70 -7.69 -2.03 -29.08
CA ARG A 70 -8.99 -2.58 -28.68
C ARG A 70 -8.80 -3.78 -27.75
N HIS A 71 -7.83 -4.65 -28.05
CA HIS A 71 -7.52 -5.78 -27.18
C HIS A 71 -6.99 -5.30 -25.84
N PHE A 72 -6.08 -4.32 -25.85
CA PHE A 72 -5.59 -3.64 -24.65
C PHE A 72 -6.73 -3.08 -23.79
N ALA A 73 -7.62 -2.27 -24.37
CA ALA A 73 -8.70 -1.63 -23.64
C ALA A 73 -9.67 -2.65 -23.02
N THR A 74 -9.91 -3.75 -23.73
CA THR A 74 -10.73 -4.87 -23.22
C THR A 74 -10.05 -5.53 -22.02
N GLN A 75 -8.78 -5.93 -22.14
CA GLN A 75 -8.04 -6.57 -21.05
C GLN A 75 -7.85 -5.66 -19.84
N PHE A 76 -7.58 -4.37 -20.08
CA PHE A 76 -7.47 -3.36 -19.02
C PHE A 76 -8.79 -3.21 -18.27
N GLY A 77 -9.91 -3.15 -19.00
CA GLY A 77 -11.26 -3.12 -18.43
C GLY A 77 -11.60 -4.38 -17.63
N ASP A 78 -11.32 -5.57 -18.17
CA ASP A 78 -11.55 -6.85 -17.49
C ASP A 78 -10.76 -6.95 -16.17
N HIS A 79 -9.52 -6.47 -16.16
CA HIS A 79 -8.71 -6.43 -14.96
C HIS A 79 -9.28 -5.45 -13.91
N LEU A 80 -9.66 -4.24 -14.31
CA LEU A 80 -10.29 -3.29 -13.41
C LEU A 80 -11.63 -3.81 -12.86
N TRP A 81 -12.40 -4.55 -13.66
CA TRP A 81 -13.63 -5.18 -13.21
C TRP A 81 -13.39 -6.14 -12.04
N VAL A 82 -12.37 -7.01 -12.14
CA VAL A 82 -11.99 -7.89 -11.02
C VAL A 82 -11.71 -7.09 -9.75
N LEU A 83 -10.96 -5.99 -9.86
CA LEU A 83 -10.66 -5.16 -8.69
C LEU A 83 -11.90 -4.45 -8.15
N CYS A 84 -12.82 -4.01 -9.01
CA CYS A 84 -14.10 -3.43 -8.61
C CYS A 84 -14.98 -4.44 -7.87
N THR A 85 -14.96 -5.72 -8.24
CA THR A 85 -15.72 -6.76 -7.51
C THR A 85 -15.21 -6.99 -6.09
N GLU A 86 -13.93 -6.74 -5.81
CA GLU A 86 -13.40 -6.74 -4.44
C GLU A 86 -13.80 -5.50 -3.64
N LEU A 87 -14.09 -4.40 -4.33
CA LEU A 87 -14.56 -3.14 -3.75
C LEU A 87 -16.08 -2.98 -3.84
N ALA A 88 -16.84 -4.07 -4.02
CA ALA A 88 -18.31 -3.98 -4.12
C ALA A 88 -18.90 -3.25 -2.91
N GLY A 89 -19.71 -2.21 -3.18
CA GLY A 89 -20.30 -1.35 -2.14
C GLY A 89 -19.35 -0.30 -1.54
N ARG A 90 -18.10 -0.18 -2.00
CA ARG A 90 -17.12 0.82 -1.55
C ARG A 90 -16.95 1.95 -2.56
N PRO A 91 -16.71 3.21 -2.11
CA PRO A 91 -16.51 4.36 -3.01
C PRO A 91 -15.37 4.17 -4.02
N GLY A 92 -14.32 3.42 -3.65
CA GLY A 92 -13.14 3.18 -4.49
C GLY A 92 -13.45 2.47 -5.81
N ALA A 93 -14.52 1.66 -5.89
CA ALA A 93 -14.89 0.96 -7.14
C ALA A 93 -15.16 1.95 -8.28
N ARG A 94 -15.86 3.04 -8.00
CA ARG A 94 -16.16 4.09 -9.00
C ARG A 94 -14.89 4.79 -9.50
N GLN A 95 -13.95 5.05 -8.61
CA GLN A 95 -12.68 5.69 -8.96
C GLN A 95 -11.83 4.78 -9.87
N LEU A 96 -11.77 3.47 -9.59
CA LEU A 96 -11.09 2.50 -10.45
C LEU A 96 -11.69 2.46 -11.87
N MET A 97 -13.02 2.53 -11.98
CA MET A 97 -13.68 2.58 -13.29
C MET A 97 -13.34 3.86 -14.05
N MET A 98 -13.42 5.02 -13.39
CA MET A 98 -13.09 6.31 -13.99
C MET A 98 -11.63 6.34 -14.46
N PHE A 99 -10.72 5.74 -13.70
CA PHE A 99 -9.34 5.54 -14.12
C PHE A 99 -9.25 4.71 -15.41
N GLY A 100 -9.98 3.59 -15.50
CA GLY A 100 -10.07 2.77 -16.71
C GLY A 100 -10.54 3.56 -17.94
N GLU A 101 -11.59 4.36 -17.80
CA GLU A 101 -12.09 5.23 -18.86
C GLU A 101 -11.03 6.24 -19.30
N ARG A 102 -10.34 6.89 -18.35
CA ARG A 102 -9.29 7.87 -18.66
C ARG A 102 -8.12 7.24 -19.40
N VAL A 103 -7.70 6.03 -19.04
CA VAL A 103 -6.60 5.33 -19.71
C VAL A 103 -6.99 4.89 -21.12
N THR A 104 -8.20 4.39 -21.30
CA THR A 104 -8.63 3.76 -22.56
C THR A 104 -9.30 4.73 -23.54
N THR A 105 -9.64 5.95 -23.12
CA THR A 105 -10.17 6.99 -24.00
C THR A 105 -9.04 7.69 -24.74
N VAL A 106 -9.12 7.69 -26.08
CA VAL A 106 -8.17 8.36 -26.98
C VAL A 106 -8.93 9.16 -28.04
N ASP A 107 -8.32 10.25 -28.50
CA ASP A 107 -8.86 11.07 -29.59
C ASP A 107 -8.60 10.42 -30.96
N PRO A 108 -9.14 10.97 -32.08
CA PRO A 108 -8.91 10.43 -33.41
C PRO A 108 -7.44 10.41 -33.87
N ALA A 109 -6.57 11.19 -33.23
CA ALA A 109 -5.14 11.19 -33.49
C ALA A 109 -4.37 10.17 -32.64
N GLY A 110 -5.05 9.44 -31.74
CA GLY A 110 -4.43 8.49 -30.82
C GLY A 110 -3.90 9.11 -29.54
N THR A 111 -4.16 10.39 -29.30
CA THR A 111 -3.71 11.08 -28.09
C THR A 111 -4.68 10.81 -26.95
N ASN A 112 -4.15 10.52 -25.77
CA ASN A 112 -4.96 10.38 -24.55
C ASN A 112 -5.23 11.78 -23.95
N PRO A 113 -6.49 12.23 -23.82
CA PRO A 113 -6.79 13.57 -23.32
C PRO A 113 -6.53 13.73 -21.81
N ALA A 114 -6.56 12.64 -21.04
CA ALA A 114 -6.36 12.70 -19.58
C ALA A 114 -4.87 12.76 -19.21
N TYR A 115 -4.03 12.02 -19.92
CA TYR A 115 -2.61 11.84 -19.57
C TYR A 115 -1.62 12.37 -20.62
N GLY A 116 -2.11 12.82 -21.78
CA GLY A 116 -1.30 13.38 -22.86
C GLY A 116 -0.18 12.44 -23.30
N ALA A 117 1.01 13.02 -23.51
CA ALA A 117 2.20 12.30 -23.95
C ALA A 117 2.68 11.21 -22.97
N THR A 118 2.29 11.28 -21.69
CA THR A 118 2.73 10.33 -20.65
C THR A 118 1.86 9.07 -20.55
N ALA A 119 0.75 8.99 -21.31
CA ALA A 119 -0.16 7.85 -21.28
C ALA A 119 0.51 6.50 -21.59
N HIS A 120 1.60 6.53 -22.36
CA HIS A 120 2.39 5.35 -22.72
C HIS A 120 2.93 4.57 -21.52
N LEU A 121 3.17 5.25 -20.39
CA LEU A 121 3.57 4.61 -19.13
C LEU A 121 2.50 3.62 -18.65
N LEU A 122 1.23 3.97 -18.81
CA LEU A 122 0.10 3.15 -18.40
C LEU A 122 -0.20 2.04 -19.40
N TYR A 123 0.03 2.27 -20.69
CA TYR A 123 -0.18 1.27 -21.74
C TYR A 123 0.76 0.06 -21.62
N ARG A 124 1.90 0.23 -20.94
CA ARG A 124 2.87 -0.85 -20.68
C ARG A 124 3.02 -1.13 -19.20
N GLY A 125 3.74 -0.27 -18.47
CA GLY A 125 4.03 -0.49 -17.06
C GLY A 125 2.76 -0.56 -16.21
N GLY A 126 1.78 0.28 -16.51
CA GLY A 126 0.49 0.28 -15.80
C GLY A 126 -0.30 -1.01 -16.05
N ALA A 127 -0.38 -1.45 -17.30
CA ALA A 127 -1.01 -2.73 -17.67
C ALA A 127 -0.35 -3.94 -16.99
N GLU A 128 0.98 -3.99 -17.00
CA GLU A 128 1.76 -5.04 -16.36
C GLU A 128 1.54 -5.06 -14.83
N ALA A 129 1.59 -3.89 -14.17
CA ALA A 129 1.35 -3.78 -12.73
C ALA A 129 -0.10 -4.15 -12.37
N LEU A 130 -1.08 -3.69 -13.15
CA LEU A 130 -2.49 -4.03 -12.98
C LEU A 130 -2.72 -5.55 -13.11
N ALA A 131 -2.11 -6.20 -14.09
CA ALA A 131 -2.20 -7.65 -14.25
C ALA A 131 -1.66 -8.40 -13.02
N ARG A 132 -0.55 -7.93 -12.43
CA ARG A 132 0.05 -8.51 -11.23
C ARG A 132 -0.80 -8.29 -9.99
N ILE A 133 -1.40 -7.11 -9.82
CA ILE A 133 -2.39 -6.84 -8.77
C ILE A 133 -3.55 -7.83 -8.88
N VAL A 134 -4.13 -7.98 -10.07
CA VAL A 134 -5.23 -8.94 -10.31
C VAL A 134 -4.80 -10.37 -9.98
N GLN A 135 -3.58 -10.76 -10.33
CA GLN A 135 -3.03 -12.06 -9.96
C GLN A 135 -2.95 -12.24 -8.44
N HIS A 136 -2.43 -11.26 -7.70
CA HIS A 136 -2.33 -11.33 -6.24
C HIS A 136 -3.71 -11.45 -5.57
N VAL A 137 -4.67 -10.66 -6.05
CA VAL A 137 -6.05 -10.71 -5.57
C VAL A 137 -6.68 -12.09 -5.83
N ARG A 138 -6.55 -12.62 -7.05
CA ARG A 138 -7.12 -13.92 -7.42
C ARG A 138 -6.47 -15.11 -6.72
N GLN A 139 -5.19 -15.01 -6.38
CA GLN A 139 -4.48 -16.06 -5.64
C GLN A 139 -4.97 -16.20 -4.20
N GLY A 140 -5.68 -15.22 -3.64
CA GLY A 140 -6.29 -15.30 -2.32
C GLY A 140 -5.30 -15.50 -1.17
N GLN A 141 -4.04 -15.07 -1.35
CA GLN A 141 -3.00 -15.21 -0.33
C GLN A 141 -3.18 -14.23 0.84
N LEU A 142 -3.87 -13.12 0.58
CA LEU A 142 -4.21 -12.10 1.58
C LEU A 142 -5.68 -12.19 1.98
N PRO A 143 -6.02 -11.84 3.23
CA PRO A 143 -7.40 -11.66 3.63
C PRO A 143 -8.11 -10.66 2.72
N ARG A 144 -9.36 -10.95 2.34
CA ARG A 144 -10.15 -10.10 1.44
C ARG A 144 -10.20 -8.63 1.89
N GLU A 145 -10.30 -8.40 3.20
CA GLU A 145 -10.31 -7.04 3.77
C GLU A 145 -8.98 -6.29 3.57
N THR A 146 -7.85 -7.00 3.68
CA THR A 146 -6.53 -6.42 3.41
C THR A 146 -6.42 -6.04 1.93
N CYS A 147 -6.90 -6.90 1.02
CA CYS A 147 -6.98 -6.60 -0.41
C CYS A 147 -7.87 -5.38 -0.67
N ALA A 148 -9.08 -5.35 -0.12
CA ALA A 148 -10.02 -4.25 -0.28
C ALA A 148 -9.43 -2.92 0.21
N THR A 149 -8.78 -2.91 1.38
CA THR A 149 -8.10 -1.71 1.91
C THR A 149 -7.00 -1.23 0.97
N ALA A 150 -6.14 -2.12 0.47
CA ALA A 150 -5.07 -1.74 -0.45
C ALA A 150 -5.59 -1.23 -1.81
N LEU A 151 -6.72 -1.78 -2.29
CA LEU A 151 -7.38 -1.33 -3.51
C LEU A 151 -8.11 0.01 -3.32
N GLU A 152 -8.64 0.27 -2.13
CA GLU A 152 -9.27 1.54 -1.78
C GLU A 152 -8.21 2.65 -1.64
N GLU A 153 -7.06 2.35 -1.03
CA GLU A 153 -5.89 3.23 -1.04
C GLU A 153 -5.36 3.47 -2.46
N LEU A 154 -5.37 2.47 -3.34
CA LEU A 154 -5.00 2.63 -4.74
C LEU A 154 -5.96 3.58 -5.45
N ALA A 155 -7.27 3.37 -5.29
CA ALA A 155 -8.31 4.12 -5.99
C ALA A 155 -8.19 5.63 -5.76
N THR A 156 -7.86 6.06 -4.54
CA THR A 156 -7.67 7.48 -4.18
C THR A 156 -6.41 8.11 -4.81
N GLN A 157 -5.47 7.30 -5.29
CA GLN A 157 -4.18 7.74 -5.82
C GLN A 157 -4.09 7.72 -7.35
N LEU A 158 -5.15 7.36 -8.08
CA LEU A 158 -5.11 7.19 -9.54
C LEU A 158 -5.45 8.47 -10.33
N ASP A 159 -5.88 9.53 -9.66
CA ASP A 159 -6.55 10.67 -10.30
C ASP A 159 -5.63 11.79 -10.84
N ASP A 160 -4.33 11.79 -10.55
CA ASP A 160 -3.46 12.95 -10.82
C ASP A 160 -2.82 12.96 -12.22
N CYS A 161 -1.88 12.04 -12.47
CA CYS A 161 -1.04 11.99 -13.67
C CYS A 161 -0.61 10.54 -13.96
N ALA A 162 -0.18 10.21 -15.18
CA ALA A 162 0.18 8.83 -15.54
C ALA A 162 1.37 8.23 -14.75
N PRO A 163 2.47 8.96 -14.49
CA PRO A 163 3.56 8.47 -13.65
C PRO A 163 3.12 8.25 -12.20
N GLY A 164 2.27 9.16 -11.69
CA GLY A 164 1.64 8.99 -10.39
C GLY A 164 0.81 7.71 -10.35
N ALA A 165 -0.12 7.54 -11.27
CA ALA A 165 -0.95 6.33 -11.35
C ALA A 165 -0.11 5.05 -11.47
N LEU A 166 0.97 5.06 -12.27
CA LEU A 166 1.91 3.94 -12.36
C LEU A 166 2.60 3.65 -11.01
N SER A 167 3.08 4.68 -10.32
CA SER A 167 3.69 4.56 -9.00
C SER A 167 2.69 3.99 -7.97
N ALA A 168 1.43 4.42 -8.03
CA ALA A 168 0.34 3.87 -7.22
C ALA A 168 0.17 2.36 -7.48
N LEU A 169 0.06 1.97 -8.76
CA LEU A 169 -0.10 0.57 -9.17
C LEU A 169 1.07 -0.29 -8.70
N VAL A 170 2.31 0.14 -8.92
CA VAL A 170 3.50 -0.60 -8.49
C VAL A 170 3.59 -0.70 -6.97
N THR A 171 3.20 0.36 -6.25
CA THR A 171 3.16 0.37 -4.79
C THR A 171 2.12 -0.62 -4.26
N THR A 172 0.91 -0.60 -4.82
CA THR A 172 -0.15 -1.53 -4.45
C THR A 172 0.19 -2.97 -4.81
N GLU A 173 0.79 -3.21 -5.98
CA GLU A 173 1.36 -4.51 -6.35
C GLU A 173 2.35 -5.00 -5.28
N SER A 174 3.30 -4.14 -4.88
CA SER A 174 4.27 -4.49 -3.85
C SER A 174 3.61 -4.77 -2.49
N ARG A 175 2.53 -4.07 -2.14
CA ARG A 175 1.76 -4.29 -0.90
C ARG A 175 1.02 -5.62 -0.91
N LEU A 176 0.50 -6.02 -2.08
CA LEU A 176 -0.24 -7.26 -2.25
C LEU A 176 0.66 -8.50 -2.50
N GLY A 177 1.93 -8.28 -2.81
CA GLY A 177 2.88 -9.34 -3.09
C GLY A 177 3.24 -10.20 -1.86
N SER A 178 3.56 -11.48 -2.11
CA SER A 178 3.88 -12.47 -1.07
C SER A 178 5.07 -12.09 -0.17
N GLY A 179 6.02 -11.32 -0.70
CA GLY A 179 7.17 -10.81 0.07
C GLY A 179 6.80 -9.79 1.15
N ARG A 180 5.54 -9.37 1.23
CA ARG A 180 5.00 -8.53 2.30
C ARG A 180 4.05 -9.24 3.24
N LEU A 181 3.83 -10.53 3.02
CA LEU A 181 3.19 -11.38 4.01
C LEU A 181 4.10 -11.50 5.22
N HIS A 182 3.47 -11.77 6.36
CA HIS A 182 4.12 -11.95 7.65
C HIS A 182 4.68 -10.68 8.30
N LEU A 183 5.04 -10.84 9.57
CA LEU A 183 5.41 -9.76 10.47
C LEU A 183 6.50 -8.82 9.92
N GLY A 184 7.50 -9.35 9.21
CA GLY A 184 8.56 -8.55 8.60
C GLY A 184 8.09 -7.69 7.43
N GLY A 185 7.18 -8.21 6.62
CA GLY A 185 6.52 -7.46 5.55
C GLY A 185 5.64 -6.34 6.08
N SER A 186 4.90 -6.61 7.15
CA SER A 186 4.13 -5.61 7.88
C SER A 186 5.01 -4.52 8.46
N PHE A 187 6.09 -4.87 9.16
CA PHE A 187 7.05 -3.90 9.70
C PHE A 187 7.62 -2.98 8.61
N ARG A 188 8.01 -3.55 7.46
CA ARG A 188 8.44 -2.76 6.30
C ARG A 188 7.34 -1.81 5.82
N THR A 189 6.11 -2.29 5.68
CA THR A 189 4.99 -1.49 5.19
C THR A 189 4.68 -0.31 6.11
N PHE A 190 4.66 -0.51 7.43
CA PHE A 190 4.50 0.59 8.39
C PHE A 190 5.68 1.56 8.34
N THR A 191 6.91 1.06 8.21
CA THR A 191 8.08 1.93 8.09
C THR A 191 8.02 2.79 6.82
N GLU A 192 7.66 2.21 5.68
CA GLU A 192 7.52 2.96 4.42
C GLU A 192 6.41 4.01 4.49
N ARG A 193 5.27 3.70 5.15
CA ARG A 193 4.19 4.68 5.42
C ARG A 193 4.67 5.85 6.28
N VAL A 194 5.46 5.59 7.33
CA VAL A 194 6.04 6.66 8.15
C VAL A 194 7.02 7.51 7.33
N VAL A 195 7.85 6.88 6.49
CA VAL A 195 8.78 7.60 5.61
C VAL A 195 8.04 8.48 4.60
N GLU A 196 6.98 7.95 3.99
CA GLU A 196 6.11 8.69 3.07
C GLU A 196 5.43 9.87 3.76
N GLN A 197 4.86 9.66 4.95
CA GLN A 197 4.21 10.70 5.73
C GLN A 197 5.17 11.83 6.11
N VAL A 198 6.38 11.49 6.59
CA VAL A 198 7.38 12.53 6.89
C VAL A 198 7.83 13.24 5.61
N ALA A 199 7.96 12.53 4.49
CA ALA A 199 8.31 13.15 3.21
C ALA A 199 7.25 14.19 2.78
N ILE A 200 5.96 13.83 2.88
CA ILE A 200 4.83 14.75 2.65
C ILE A 200 4.95 15.98 3.55
N GLU A 201 5.08 15.78 4.87
CA GLU A 201 5.13 16.88 5.83
C GLU A 201 6.28 17.85 5.59
N VAL A 202 7.49 17.35 5.28
CA VAL A 202 8.62 18.26 5.02
C VAL A 202 8.50 18.94 3.66
N ILE A 203 7.91 18.27 2.67
CA ILE A 203 7.69 18.87 1.35
C ILE A 203 6.65 19.97 1.46
N ASP A 204 5.53 19.73 2.13
CA ASP A 204 4.50 20.74 2.36
C ASP A 204 5.07 21.98 3.05
N GLN A 205 6.01 21.79 3.99
CA GLN A 205 6.64 22.91 4.71
C GLN A 205 7.68 23.65 3.85
N HIS A 206 8.52 22.94 3.12
CA HIS A 206 9.62 23.54 2.35
C HIS A 206 9.21 24.07 0.97
N TYR A 207 8.19 23.48 0.36
CA TYR A 207 7.70 23.77 -0.98
C TYR A 207 6.30 24.40 -0.99
N ALA A 208 5.77 24.85 0.15
CA ALA A 208 4.42 25.41 0.28
C ALA A 208 4.02 26.36 -0.86
N GLN A 209 4.90 27.30 -1.23
CA GLN A 209 4.64 28.26 -2.31
C GLN A 209 4.67 27.62 -3.71
N GLU A 210 5.55 26.64 -3.94
CA GLU A 210 5.60 25.91 -5.21
C GLU A 210 4.33 25.07 -5.40
N LEU A 211 3.89 24.38 -4.34
CA LEU A 211 2.70 23.53 -4.36
C LEU A 211 1.41 24.32 -4.56
N GLN A 212 1.34 25.57 -4.09
CA GLN A 212 0.23 26.47 -4.42
C GLN A 212 0.13 26.76 -5.92
N ASN A 213 1.27 26.84 -6.61
CA ASN A 213 1.33 27.14 -8.04
C ASN A 213 1.22 25.87 -8.92
N ALA A 214 1.68 24.73 -8.40
CA ALA A 214 1.68 23.45 -9.09
C ALA A 214 1.37 22.29 -8.13
N PRO A 215 0.09 22.10 -7.74
CA PRO A 215 -0.29 21.05 -6.80
C PRO A 215 0.11 19.64 -7.27
N GLY A 216 0.08 19.39 -8.58
CA GLY A 216 0.49 18.12 -9.18
C GLY A 216 1.96 17.75 -8.97
N SER A 217 2.83 18.71 -8.65
CA SER A 217 4.25 18.46 -8.34
C SER A 217 4.46 17.78 -6.99
N HIS A 218 3.48 17.88 -6.08
CA HIS A 218 3.59 17.37 -4.70
C HIS A 218 4.01 15.89 -4.68
N ARG A 219 3.29 15.07 -5.44
CA ARG A 219 3.55 13.63 -5.50
C ARG A 219 4.93 13.29 -6.04
N HIS A 220 5.37 13.98 -7.08
CA HIS A 220 6.68 13.75 -7.70
C HIS A 220 7.81 14.13 -6.75
N LEU A 221 7.65 15.22 -5.98
CA LEU A 221 8.58 15.59 -4.92
C LEU A 221 8.66 14.49 -3.85
N VAL A 222 7.52 13.94 -3.41
CA VAL A 222 7.47 12.85 -2.42
C VAL A 222 8.15 11.59 -2.97
N ALA A 223 7.82 11.20 -4.21
CA ALA A 223 8.39 10.04 -4.88
C ALA A 223 9.91 10.16 -5.09
N GLY A 224 10.43 11.39 -5.29
CA GLY A 224 11.87 11.64 -5.35
C GLY A 224 12.56 11.61 -3.99
N LEU A 225 11.91 12.13 -2.96
CA LEU A 225 12.48 12.24 -1.62
C LEU A 225 12.51 10.89 -0.89
N GLN A 226 11.45 10.10 -0.99
CA GLN A 226 11.30 8.81 -0.30
C GLN A 226 12.51 7.86 -0.50
N PRO A 227 12.98 7.56 -1.72
CA PRO A 227 14.14 6.69 -1.92
C PRO A 227 15.44 7.28 -1.36
N VAL A 228 15.58 8.60 -1.30
CA VAL A 228 16.71 9.27 -0.67
C VAL A 228 16.70 9.01 0.83
N LEU A 229 15.55 9.20 1.48
CA LEU A 229 15.37 8.98 2.91
C LEU A 229 15.58 7.51 3.28
N LEU A 230 14.98 6.57 2.55
CA LEU A 230 15.16 5.13 2.78
C LEU A 230 16.64 4.73 2.71
N ARG A 231 17.36 5.19 1.69
CA ARG A 231 18.80 4.91 1.53
C ARG A 231 19.63 5.52 2.66
N LYS A 232 19.32 6.74 3.10
CA LYS A 232 20.00 7.41 4.22
C LYS A 232 19.78 6.69 5.54
N MET A 233 18.58 6.17 5.75
CA MET A 233 18.21 5.31 6.88
C MET A 233 18.77 3.88 6.77
N GLY A 234 19.49 3.55 5.69
CA GLY A 234 20.13 2.24 5.51
C GLY A 234 19.19 1.13 5.02
N PHE A 235 17.98 1.48 4.57
CA PHE A 235 17.08 0.53 3.94
C PHE A 235 17.45 0.34 2.46
N ALA A 236 17.65 -0.91 2.05
CA ALA A 236 17.94 -1.30 0.66
C ALA A 236 16.66 -1.64 -0.13
N TRP A 237 15.55 -1.02 0.23
CA TRP A 237 14.24 -1.29 -0.38
C TRP A 237 14.11 -0.59 -1.72
N ARG A 238 13.56 -1.31 -2.71
CA ARG A 238 13.23 -0.73 -4.02
C ARG A 238 11.94 0.07 -3.91
N THR A 239 11.95 1.28 -4.47
CA THR A 239 10.78 2.14 -4.68
C THR A 239 10.36 2.10 -6.15
N ALA A 240 9.12 2.44 -6.45
CA ALA A 240 8.68 2.61 -7.82
C ALA A 240 9.46 3.75 -8.50
N PRO A 241 9.86 3.60 -9.78
CA PRO A 241 10.44 4.70 -10.54
C PRO A 241 9.37 5.75 -10.86
N ASP A 242 9.74 7.02 -10.78
CA ASP A 242 8.94 8.16 -11.23
C ASP A 242 9.85 9.05 -12.08
N GLU A 243 9.50 9.24 -13.34
CA GLU A 243 10.34 9.98 -14.31
C GLU A 243 10.34 11.50 -14.07
N PHE A 244 9.35 12.01 -13.34
CA PHE A 244 9.24 13.42 -12.96
C PHE A 244 9.75 13.68 -11.54
N ALA A 245 10.07 12.61 -10.79
CA ALA A 245 10.68 12.76 -9.49
C ALA A 245 12.04 13.47 -9.63
N PRO A 246 12.28 14.55 -8.86
CA PRO A 246 13.54 15.25 -8.95
C PRO A 246 14.67 14.38 -8.40
N ASP A 247 15.84 14.49 -9.05
CA ASP A 247 17.06 13.85 -8.59
C ASP A 247 17.40 14.22 -7.15
N ALA A 248 18.07 13.31 -6.44
CA ALA A 248 18.49 13.50 -5.05
C ALA A 248 19.30 14.79 -4.81
N SER A 249 20.00 15.30 -5.83
CA SER A 249 20.78 16.53 -5.79
C SER A 249 19.93 17.81 -5.79
N ARG A 250 18.65 17.73 -6.17
CA ARG A 250 17.73 18.86 -6.22
C ARG A 250 17.07 19.16 -4.87
N PHE A 251 17.11 18.21 -3.93
CA PHE A 251 16.58 18.44 -2.59
C PHE A 251 17.60 19.21 -1.73
N PRO A 252 17.19 20.32 -1.07
CA PRO A 252 18.06 21.04 -0.15
C PRO A 252 18.60 20.13 0.96
N PRO A 253 19.88 20.22 1.34
CA PRO A 253 20.43 19.44 2.45
C PRO A 253 19.69 19.66 3.78
N SER A 254 19.15 20.86 4.00
CA SER A 254 18.34 21.20 5.17
C SER A 254 17.04 20.40 5.24
N LEU A 255 16.33 20.27 4.12
CA LEU A 255 15.11 19.47 4.00
C LEU A 255 15.38 18.00 4.32
N ILE A 256 16.43 17.43 3.70
CA ILE A 256 16.82 16.04 3.97
C ILE A 256 17.18 15.85 5.45
N THR A 257 17.87 16.83 6.05
CA THR A 257 18.26 16.76 7.47
C THR A 257 17.05 16.83 8.40
N ASP A 258 16.08 17.72 8.14
CA ASP A 258 14.83 17.80 8.91
C ASP A 258 14.05 16.49 8.83
N ALA A 259 13.85 15.96 7.61
CA ALA A 259 13.18 14.69 7.40
C ALA A 259 13.86 13.55 8.18
N LEU A 260 15.19 13.47 8.13
CA LEU A 260 15.94 12.45 8.86
C LEU A 260 15.80 12.60 10.38
N ASN A 261 15.81 13.83 10.90
CA ASN A 261 15.61 14.06 12.34
C ASN A 261 14.23 13.57 12.81
N ARG A 262 13.18 13.81 12.02
CA ARG A 262 11.83 13.28 12.29
C ARG A 262 11.81 11.75 12.21
N LEU A 263 12.40 11.17 11.16
CA LEU A 263 12.44 9.72 10.96
C LEU A 263 13.21 8.97 12.04
N LEU A 264 14.26 9.56 12.62
CA LEU A 264 15.00 8.95 13.73
C LEU A 264 14.13 8.70 14.97
N VAL A 265 13.07 9.50 15.13
CA VAL A 265 12.08 9.34 16.19
C VAL A 265 10.94 8.44 15.73
N GLN A 266 10.34 8.75 14.58
CA GLN A 266 9.10 8.09 14.14
C GLN A 266 9.31 6.68 13.58
N CYS A 267 10.44 6.42 12.90
CA CYS A 267 10.79 5.07 12.45
C CYS A 267 11.52 4.26 13.53
N HIS A 268 11.64 4.76 14.76
CA HIS A 268 12.18 3.94 15.84
C HIS A 268 11.38 2.64 15.96
N PRO A 269 12.02 1.47 16.15
CA PRO A 269 11.33 0.19 16.21
C PRO A 269 10.11 0.18 17.11
N ASP A 270 10.25 0.72 18.32
CA ASP A 270 9.13 0.78 19.29
C ASP A 270 7.95 1.62 18.78
N ALA A 271 8.21 2.70 18.02
CA ALA A 271 7.16 3.53 17.45
C ALA A 271 6.44 2.80 16.31
N VAL A 272 7.19 2.14 15.42
CA VAL A 272 6.61 1.33 14.33
C VAL A 272 5.82 0.15 14.89
N VAL A 273 6.35 -0.53 15.92
CA VAL A 273 5.67 -1.64 16.60
C VAL A 273 4.37 -1.18 17.26
N ARG A 274 4.36 0.01 17.87
CA ARG A 274 3.13 0.58 18.42
C ARG A 274 2.06 0.77 17.35
N LEU A 275 2.40 1.37 16.21
CA LEU A 275 1.47 1.53 15.09
C LEU A 275 0.94 0.18 14.58
N MET A 276 1.81 -0.83 14.50
CA MET A 276 1.39 -2.20 14.15
C MET A 276 0.42 -2.78 15.19
N ALA A 277 0.69 -2.59 16.48
CA ALA A 277 -0.14 -3.09 17.58
C ALA A 277 -1.51 -2.40 17.62
N GLU A 278 -1.56 -1.08 17.38
CA GLU A 278 -2.80 -0.31 17.24
C GLU A 278 -3.65 -0.84 16.08
N GLN A 279 -3.04 -1.05 14.91
CA GLN A 279 -3.74 -1.61 13.75
C GLN A 279 -4.25 -3.03 14.02
N TYR A 280 -3.43 -3.88 14.65
CA TYR A 280 -3.82 -5.24 15.01
C TYR A 280 -5.03 -5.23 15.95
N LEU A 281 -4.94 -4.44 17.04
CA LEU A 281 -5.99 -4.38 18.05
C LEU A 281 -7.31 -3.85 17.46
N SER A 282 -7.25 -2.80 16.66
CA SER A 282 -8.41 -2.23 15.98
C SER A 282 -9.12 -3.27 15.11
N ARG A 283 -8.37 -3.99 14.27
CA ARG A 283 -8.92 -5.04 13.40
C ARG A 283 -9.45 -6.23 14.18
N PHE A 284 -8.76 -6.64 15.25
CA PHE A 284 -9.23 -7.70 16.13
C PHE A 284 -10.55 -7.32 16.81
N GLN A 285 -10.67 -6.10 17.31
CA GLN A 285 -11.91 -5.60 17.93
C GLN A 285 -13.06 -5.51 16.94
N GLU A 286 -12.81 -5.08 15.71
CA GLU A 286 -13.82 -5.09 14.64
C GLU A 286 -14.27 -6.52 14.30
N ALA A 287 -13.34 -7.44 14.09
CA ALA A 287 -13.66 -8.85 13.82
C ALA A 287 -14.46 -9.48 14.98
N MET A 288 -14.07 -9.18 16.22
CA MET A 288 -14.84 -9.59 17.41
C MET A 288 -16.26 -9.04 17.33
N ARG A 289 -16.46 -7.74 17.08
CA ARG A 289 -17.81 -7.13 16.99
C ARG A 289 -18.68 -7.75 15.90
N GLN A 290 -18.10 -8.13 14.77
CA GLN A 290 -18.84 -8.74 13.66
C GLN A 290 -19.31 -10.17 13.96
N GLU A 291 -18.58 -10.91 14.80
CA GLU A 291 -18.96 -12.24 15.27
C GLU A 291 -20.11 -12.23 16.31
N ASP A 292 -20.54 -11.05 16.81
CA ASP A 292 -21.65 -10.92 17.78
C ASP A 292 -23.06 -11.04 17.16
N MET A 293 -23.22 -11.46 15.89
CA MET A 293 -24.54 -11.72 15.29
C MET A 293 -25.04 -13.14 15.67
N PRO A 294 -26.06 -13.28 16.55
CA PRO A 294 -26.51 -14.58 17.01
C PRO A 294 -27.47 -15.20 15.99
N GLY A 295 -26.99 -16.19 15.24
CA GLY A 295 -27.86 -17.25 14.71
C GLY A 295 -28.28 -18.20 15.85
N PRO A 296 -29.52 -18.72 15.86
CA PRO A 296 -29.97 -19.62 16.91
C PRO A 296 -29.25 -20.97 16.78
N GLY A 297 -28.32 -21.24 17.70
CA GLY A 297 -27.76 -22.57 17.89
C GLY A 297 -26.25 -22.66 17.80
N THR A 298 -25.52 -21.94 18.66
CA THR A 298 -24.58 -22.51 19.65
C THR A 298 -23.70 -21.40 20.23
N PRO A 299 -23.52 -21.33 21.56
CA PRO A 299 -22.47 -20.49 22.15
C PRO A 299 -21.12 -21.11 21.82
N LYS A 300 -20.50 -20.71 20.69
CA LYS A 300 -19.08 -20.98 20.44
C LYS A 300 -18.28 -20.32 21.55
N GLY A 301 -17.42 -21.09 22.22
CA GLY A 301 -16.64 -20.61 23.35
C GLY A 301 -15.79 -19.39 22.98
N LEU A 302 -15.57 -18.47 23.93
CA LEU A 302 -14.72 -17.28 23.75
C LEU A 302 -13.39 -17.61 23.06
N GLY A 303 -12.76 -18.74 23.40
CA GLY A 303 -11.53 -19.21 22.77
C GLY A 303 -11.66 -19.47 21.26
N GLU A 304 -12.74 -20.11 20.82
CA GLU A 304 -13.01 -20.35 19.39
C GLU A 304 -13.28 -19.04 18.63
N ARG A 305 -13.94 -18.08 19.29
CA ARG A 305 -14.17 -16.75 18.72
C ARG A 305 -12.85 -16.00 18.55
N VAL A 306 -12.01 -15.96 19.59
CA VAL A 306 -10.67 -15.35 19.51
C VAL A 306 -9.85 -16.01 18.42
N GLN A 307 -9.81 -17.35 18.37
CA GLN A 307 -9.05 -18.08 17.36
C GLN A 307 -9.48 -17.73 15.93
N ARG A 308 -10.79 -17.63 15.67
CA ARG A 308 -11.29 -17.19 14.36
C ARG A 308 -10.90 -15.76 14.04
N CYS A 309 -11.05 -14.84 15.00
CA CYS A 309 -10.69 -13.45 14.80
C CYS A 309 -9.19 -13.29 14.52
N THR A 310 -8.33 -13.96 15.29
CA THR A 310 -6.87 -13.87 15.11
C THR A 310 -6.40 -14.60 13.85
N ALA A 311 -7.03 -15.71 13.45
CA ALA A 311 -6.69 -16.42 12.21
C ALA A 311 -6.77 -15.52 10.97
N THR A 312 -7.69 -14.55 10.94
CA THR A 312 -7.78 -13.59 9.83
C THR A 312 -6.60 -12.61 9.76
N LEU A 313 -5.85 -12.45 10.85
CA LEU A 313 -4.72 -11.52 10.98
C LEU A 313 -3.36 -12.21 10.83
N MET A 314 -3.32 -13.54 10.94
CA MET A 314 -2.06 -14.30 10.96
C MET A 314 -1.25 -14.19 9.66
N ALA A 315 -1.91 -14.05 8.52
CA ALA A 315 -1.22 -13.88 7.23
C ALA A 315 -0.33 -12.63 7.20
N GLU A 316 -0.72 -11.58 7.91
CA GLU A 316 -0.06 -10.27 7.93
C GLU A 316 0.85 -10.10 9.16
N PHE A 317 0.38 -10.49 10.34
CA PHE A 317 1.11 -10.24 11.60
C PHE A 317 1.85 -11.48 12.14
N GLY A 318 1.71 -12.64 11.49
CA GLY A 318 2.28 -13.89 11.96
C GLY A 318 1.52 -14.48 13.14
N ASP A 319 2.23 -15.09 14.08
CA ASP A 319 1.60 -15.76 15.22
C ASP A 319 0.79 -14.79 16.10
N PRO A 320 -0.40 -15.19 16.55
CA PRO A 320 -1.25 -14.33 17.35
C PRO A 320 -0.60 -13.98 18.69
N PRO A 321 -0.82 -12.77 19.23
CA PRO A 321 -0.47 -12.43 20.60
C PRO A 321 -1.15 -13.38 21.59
N PRO A 322 -0.57 -13.55 22.80
CA PRO A 322 -1.18 -14.39 23.82
C PRO A 322 -2.53 -13.81 24.29
N LEU A 323 -3.40 -14.66 24.83
CA LEU A 323 -4.79 -14.29 25.12
C LEU A 323 -4.90 -13.09 26.08
N GLU A 324 -4.02 -13.03 27.07
CA GLU A 324 -3.92 -11.93 28.05
C GLU A 324 -3.50 -10.59 27.43
N ALA A 325 -2.89 -10.60 26.23
CA ALA A 325 -2.62 -9.37 25.48
C ALA A 325 -3.84 -8.88 24.69
N LEU A 326 -4.81 -9.76 24.42
CA LEU A 326 -5.98 -9.48 23.60
C LEU A 326 -7.25 -9.24 24.42
N LEU A 327 -7.38 -9.89 25.58
CA LEU A 327 -8.57 -9.86 26.41
C LEU A 327 -8.32 -9.29 27.81
N GLN A 328 -9.37 -8.68 28.37
CA GLN A 328 -9.43 -8.23 29.75
C GLN A 328 -10.73 -8.69 30.39
N GLU A 329 -10.62 -9.24 31.59
CA GLU A 329 -11.77 -9.56 32.42
C GLU A 329 -12.36 -8.28 33.04
N CYS A 330 -13.66 -8.08 32.86
CA CYS A 330 -14.39 -7.00 33.49
C CYS A 330 -14.62 -7.32 34.97
N ALA A 331 -13.94 -6.57 35.85
CA ALA A 331 -13.95 -6.83 37.29
C ALA A 331 -15.35 -6.88 37.94
N SER A 332 -16.33 -6.19 37.37
CA SER A 332 -17.70 -6.16 37.90
C SER A 332 -18.60 -7.30 37.39
N THR A 333 -18.24 -7.95 36.29
CA THR A 333 -19.10 -8.96 35.63
C THR A 333 -18.43 -10.31 35.45
N GLY A 334 -17.11 -10.39 35.58
CA GLY A 334 -16.31 -11.58 35.23
C GLY A 334 -16.30 -11.89 33.72
N VAL A 335 -16.89 -11.02 32.89
CA VAL A 335 -16.96 -11.23 31.44
C VAL A 335 -15.68 -10.71 30.79
N TYR A 336 -15.10 -11.53 29.92
CA TYR A 336 -13.93 -11.15 29.14
C TYR A 336 -14.34 -10.35 27.90
N GLY A 337 -13.70 -9.21 27.70
CA GLY A 337 -13.84 -8.39 26.50
C GLY A 337 -12.48 -8.07 25.87
N PRO A 338 -12.45 -7.54 24.63
CA PRO A 338 -11.21 -7.06 24.02
C PRO A 338 -10.56 -5.97 24.88
N ARG A 339 -9.22 -5.96 24.96
CA ARG A 339 -8.46 -4.89 25.63
C ARG A 339 -8.59 -3.58 24.87
N SER A 340 -8.44 -2.46 25.58
CA SER A 340 -8.37 -1.12 24.99
C SER A 340 -6.93 -0.60 24.82
N ASP A 341 -5.94 -1.26 25.44
CA ASP A 341 -4.53 -0.89 25.36
C ASP A 341 -3.71 -1.88 24.51
N THR A 342 -2.65 -1.37 23.89
CA THR A 342 -1.79 -2.11 22.96
C THR A 342 -0.55 -2.72 23.60
N ALA A 343 -0.27 -2.46 24.89
CA ALA A 343 1.01 -2.75 25.51
C ALA A 343 1.42 -4.23 25.46
N GLY A 344 0.46 -5.14 25.62
CA GLY A 344 0.70 -6.59 25.52
C GLY A 344 1.05 -7.02 24.09
N ILE A 345 0.38 -6.44 23.09
CA ILE A 345 0.59 -6.72 21.66
C ILE A 345 1.92 -6.11 21.21
N GLU A 346 2.24 -4.90 21.67
CA GLU A 346 3.53 -4.24 21.42
C GLU A 346 4.69 -5.13 21.87
N ARG A 347 4.63 -5.65 23.10
CA ARG A 347 5.68 -6.55 23.62
C ARG A 347 5.83 -7.79 22.75
N HIS A 348 4.72 -8.44 22.40
CA HIS A 348 4.71 -9.61 21.52
C HIS A 348 5.40 -9.30 20.18
N PHE A 349 5.06 -8.19 19.53
CA PHE A 349 5.69 -7.82 18.26
C PHE A 349 7.17 -7.45 18.40
N VAL A 350 7.60 -6.79 19.48
CA VAL A 350 9.02 -6.54 19.75
C VAL A 350 9.80 -7.85 19.84
N ASP A 351 9.26 -8.83 20.58
CA ASP A 351 9.93 -10.12 20.77
C ASP A 351 10.03 -10.88 19.44
N ARG A 352 8.92 -11.00 18.70
CA ARG A 352 8.88 -11.71 17.41
C ARG A 352 9.75 -11.05 16.33
N LEU A 353 9.75 -9.72 16.24
CA LEU A 353 10.65 -8.99 15.34
C LEU A 353 12.11 -9.05 15.78
N GLY A 354 12.36 -9.16 17.08
CA GLY A 354 13.68 -9.41 17.66
C GLY A 354 14.23 -10.78 17.26
N GLU A 355 13.41 -11.83 17.39
CA GLU A 355 13.73 -13.19 16.96
C GLU A 355 13.96 -13.31 15.45
N ALA A 356 13.21 -12.54 14.65
CA ALA A 356 13.42 -12.43 13.21
C ALA A 356 14.66 -11.60 12.82
N GLY A 357 15.37 -11.00 13.79
CA GLY A 357 16.55 -10.19 13.54
C GLY A 357 16.26 -8.84 12.87
N LEU A 358 15.02 -8.34 12.93
CA LEU A 358 14.61 -7.10 12.27
C LEU A 358 14.87 -5.86 13.15
N ILE A 359 14.86 -6.03 14.47
CA ILE A 359 15.09 -4.94 15.44
C ILE A 359 16.41 -5.13 16.22
N ARG A 360 16.76 -6.37 16.59
CA ARG A 360 17.98 -6.70 17.33
C ARG A 360 18.97 -7.43 16.41
N GLY A 361 20.17 -6.87 16.23
CA GLY A 361 21.26 -7.52 15.48
C GLY A 361 21.11 -7.59 13.96
N GLY A 362 20.06 -6.98 13.39
CA GLY A 362 19.80 -6.96 11.95
C GLY A 362 20.75 -6.09 11.12
N PRO A 363 20.65 -6.18 9.77
CA PRO A 363 21.44 -5.36 8.85
C PRO A 363 21.20 -3.85 9.06
N VAL A 364 20.02 -3.48 9.56
CA VAL A 364 19.68 -2.13 10.00
C VAL A 364 19.88 -2.05 11.52
N SER A 365 21.06 -1.61 11.95
CA SER A 365 21.34 -1.36 13.36
C SER A 365 20.95 0.08 13.72
N TRP A 366 19.87 0.25 14.48
CA TRP A 366 19.41 1.57 14.93
C TRP A 366 20.43 2.31 15.77
N SER A 367 21.27 1.60 16.54
CA SER A 367 22.40 2.20 17.23
C SER A 367 23.46 2.72 16.25
N ARG A 368 23.71 2.05 15.12
CA ARG A 368 24.58 2.56 14.05
C ARG A 368 23.96 3.74 13.29
N ILE A 369 22.66 3.71 13.02
CA ILE A 369 21.95 4.86 12.42
C ILE A 369 22.07 6.06 13.35
N ARG A 370 21.69 5.92 14.63
CA ARG A 370 21.83 7.00 15.62
C ARG A 370 23.26 7.48 15.75
N ALA A 371 24.26 6.59 15.82
CA ALA A 371 25.67 6.98 15.91
C ALA A 371 26.13 7.75 14.66
N ARG A 372 25.73 7.30 13.46
CA ARG A 372 26.04 7.98 12.19
C ARG A 372 25.43 9.37 12.12
N HIS A 373 24.21 9.54 12.63
CA HIS A 373 23.53 10.84 12.65
C HIS A 373 23.97 11.72 13.82
N ALA A 374 24.35 11.17 14.98
CA ALA A 374 24.94 11.93 16.09
C ALA A 374 26.30 12.53 15.73
N ALA A 375 27.05 11.90 14.81
CA ALA A 375 28.29 12.44 14.27
C ALA A 375 28.07 13.63 13.30
N VAL A 376 26.87 13.76 12.74
CA VAL A 376 26.44 14.95 12.00
C VAL A 376 25.90 15.93 13.05
N ARG A 377 26.77 16.83 13.53
CA ARG A 377 26.44 17.77 14.62
C ARG A 377 25.03 18.36 14.42
N PRO A 378 24.16 18.35 15.45
CA PRO A 378 22.97 19.16 15.41
C PRO A 378 23.41 20.62 15.30
N LEU A 379 23.14 21.25 14.16
CA LEU A 379 23.04 22.71 14.13
C LEU A 379 21.98 23.06 15.18
N ASP A 380 22.39 23.83 16.19
CA ASP A 380 21.60 24.21 17.36
C ASP A 380 20.14 24.51 17.00
N LEU A 381 19.24 23.56 17.29
CA LEU A 381 17.79 23.73 17.27
C LEU A 381 17.30 24.74 18.34
N ARG A 382 18.22 25.36 19.08
CA ARG A 382 17.93 26.42 20.07
C ARG A 382 17.65 27.79 19.48
N LEU A 383 17.77 27.99 18.17
CA LEU A 383 17.55 29.30 17.54
C LEU A 383 16.16 29.50 16.89
N MET A 384 15.24 28.52 16.95
CA MET A 384 13.90 28.67 16.36
C MET A 384 12.75 28.96 17.35
N THR A 385 13.03 29.13 18.64
CA THR A 385 12.01 29.52 19.64
C THR A 385 12.13 30.95 20.17
N ALA A 386 13.11 31.73 19.70
CA ALA A 386 13.29 33.12 20.11
C ALA A 386 12.99 34.07 18.93
N GLY A 387 11.71 34.32 18.66
CA GLY A 387 11.34 35.25 17.59
C GLY A 387 9.84 35.45 17.41
N SER A 388 9.08 35.60 18.50
CA SER A 388 7.74 36.18 18.47
C SER A 388 7.30 36.61 19.87
N ALA A 389 7.54 37.87 20.19
CA ALA A 389 6.76 38.68 21.13
C ALA A 389 6.92 40.16 20.71
N PRO A 390 5.87 40.98 20.84
CA PRO A 390 5.54 42.12 19.96
C PRO A 390 6.53 43.29 19.96
#